data_AF-A0A8C9WSQ9-F1
#
_entry.id   AF-A0A8C9WSQ9-F1
#
_cell.length_a   1.000
_cell.length_b   1.000
_cell.length_c   1.000
_cell.angle_alpha   90.00
_cell.angle_beta   90.00
_cell.angle_gamma   90.00
#
_symmetry.space_group_name_H-M   'P 1'
#
loop_
_entity.id
_entity.type
_entity.pdbx_description
1 polymer ?
#
loop_
_entity_poly.entity_id
_entity_poly.type
_entity_poly.pdbx_seq_one_letter_code
_entity_poly.pdbx_strand_id
1 'polypeptide(L)'
;SEGNFTDESWDRHRHVREVPTDAFGDISFGGLGQKTGKPVCLYPRFCVCLGKLSPPNLLISVTGGAKNFYLKARLKNMFHRGLIKVAQTTGAWIISGGMHTGVMKHVGQAVRDHALSSAMQGQIVAIGVATWGTIHNREALVHSEGCFPAHYLMDIESQGRLSCLDNNHTHFLLVDDGTQGQYGVEIELRSRLEKYISRHMTIPVVCVVLDGGPGTLNTIYNAMLNGTPCVILEGSGRIADVIAQVAGLPLTRVTIALIHQLMKKFFGQEYENFPDFKIIDWTKKVCEHTDDLNKYRPIYKIVCCSEKLLCSPGLLFPIQSSDLHWAMFSALVGNKPLFVSLLLENDVSLRDFLQDEATLCELYTCLPSCIFLRKLAKRVQSCIEPQAENTKHKKLSMTHVSDEVRHLLDLFLWAVVQNNKELAEIAWEQCRDCMSAALAASKILKTMAEEGSDADEAEDMQELANHYEKHAIGVFSECHNSDEERAQKLLVRASPFWGRTTCLRLALEADDKSFVAQSGVQALLTQIWCGELSVINPVWRVLICMVFFPLIYTGFLVFR
;
A
#
# COMPACT_ATOMS: atom_id res chain seq x y z
N SER A 1 15.26 -27.38 53.39
CA SER A 1 14.08 -28.06 53.95
C SER A 1 13.08 -28.24 52.83
N GLU A 2 13.19 -29.37 52.12
CA GLU A 2 12.24 -29.78 51.09
C GLU A 2 10.97 -30.26 51.79
N GLY A 3 9.92 -29.44 51.75
CA GLY A 3 8.58 -29.84 52.14
C GLY A 3 7.88 -30.45 50.93
N ASN A 4 7.61 -31.75 50.98
CA ASN A 4 6.75 -32.44 50.02
C ASN A 4 5.31 -31.95 50.18
N PHE A 5 4.87 -31.05 49.29
CA PHE A 5 3.46 -30.68 49.09
C PHE A 5 2.83 -31.68 48.11
N THR A 6 2.39 -32.85 48.60
CA THR A 6 1.86 -33.91 47.72
C THR A 6 0.34 -33.95 47.58
N ASP A 7 -0.41 -32.98 48.13
CA ASP A 7 -1.89 -32.98 48.05
C ASP A 7 -2.54 -31.60 47.76
N GLU A 8 -1.78 -30.54 47.47
CA GLU A 8 -2.36 -29.25 47.07
C GLU A 8 -2.56 -29.16 45.55
N SER A 9 -3.74 -28.69 45.11
CA SER A 9 -3.98 -28.39 43.70
C SER A 9 -3.06 -27.27 43.23
N TRP A 10 -2.41 -27.45 42.07
CA TRP A 10 -1.53 -26.45 41.50
C TRP A 10 -2.21 -25.08 41.37
N ASP A 11 -1.54 -24.05 41.88
CA ASP A 11 -1.98 -22.66 41.90
C ASP A 11 -0.82 -21.76 41.45
N ARG A 12 -1.07 -20.92 40.44
CA ARG A 12 -0.06 -20.04 39.82
C ARG A 12 0.56 -19.07 40.84
N HIS A 13 -0.22 -18.53 41.77
CA HIS A 13 0.27 -17.52 42.72
C HIS A 13 1.12 -18.12 43.83
N ARG A 14 0.98 -19.42 44.11
CA ARG A 14 1.73 -20.12 45.16
C ARG A 14 2.92 -20.91 44.64
N HIS A 15 2.81 -21.47 43.44
CA HIS A 15 3.75 -22.49 42.94
C HIS A 15 4.67 -22.00 41.81
N VAL A 16 4.44 -20.79 41.26
CA VAL A 16 5.30 -20.19 40.24
C VAL A 16 6.18 -19.11 40.87
N ARG A 17 7.47 -19.11 40.53
CA ARG A 17 8.44 -18.09 40.95
C ARG A 17 9.19 -17.58 39.74
N GLU A 18 9.38 -16.27 39.65
CA GLU A 18 10.17 -15.66 38.60
C GLU A 18 11.67 -15.85 38.88
N VAL A 19 12.41 -16.27 37.85
CA VAL A 19 13.87 -16.43 37.87
C VAL A 19 14.48 -15.76 36.64
N PRO A 20 15.77 -15.39 36.66
CA PRO A 20 16.45 -14.87 35.47
C PRO A 20 16.31 -15.85 34.30
N THR A 21 16.08 -15.32 33.10
CA THR A 21 15.93 -16.15 31.89
C THR A 21 17.25 -16.76 31.46
N ASP A 22 17.21 -18.05 31.12
CA ASP A 22 18.29 -18.90 30.63
C ASP A 22 18.07 -19.35 29.18
N ALA A 23 17.00 -18.90 28.52
CA ALA A 23 16.70 -19.20 27.12
C ALA A 23 16.56 -17.90 26.32
N PHE A 24 17.72 -17.36 25.94
CA PHE A 24 17.85 -16.20 25.07
C PHE A 24 19.02 -16.36 24.09
N GLY A 25 18.88 -15.80 22.89
CA GLY A 25 19.95 -15.70 21.91
C GLY A 25 19.47 -15.93 20.49
N ASP A 26 20.29 -16.57 19.66
CA ASP A 26 19.97 -16.80 18.25
C ASP A 26 19.75 -18.29 17.99
N ILE A 27 18.65 -18.66 17.33
CA ILE A 27 18.38 -20.06 16.92
C ILE A 27 18.86 -20.28 15.49
N SER A 28 19.60 -21.37 15.28
CA SER A 28 19.87 -21.96 13.98
C SER A 28 19.06 -23.25 13.82
N PHE A 29 18.28 -23.33 12.75
CA PHE A 29 17.51 -24.53 12.41
C PHE A 29 18.38 -25.46 11.54
N GLY A 30 18.49 -26.74 11.90
CA GLY A 30 19.25 -27.71 11.11
C GLY A 30 18.65 -27.94 9.73
N GLY A 31 19.30 -27.46 8.66
CA GLY A 31 18.91 -27.68 7.26
C GLY A 31 19.75 -26.87 6.26
N LEU A 32 19.92 -27.39 5.03
CA LEU A 32 20.64 -26.70 3.94
C LEU A 32 19.89 -25.40 3.55
N GLY A 33 20.48 -24.24 3.81
CA GLY A 33 20.08 -22.96 3.20
C GLY A 33 19.77 -21.78 4.13
N GLN A 34 19.62 -21.97 5.45
CA GLN A 34 19.39 -20.86 6.39
C GLN A 34 20.66 -20.53 7.17
N LYS A 35 21.35 -19.42 6.80
CA LYS A 35 22.65 -19.01 7.37
C LYS A 35 22.56 -17.93 8.46
N THR A 36 21.37 -17.48 8.84
CA THR A 36 21.19 -16.41 9.84
C THR A 36 20.56 -16.94 11.11
N GLY A 37 21.21 -16.67 12.25
CA GLY A 37 20.65 -16.90 13.57
C GLY A 37 19.39 -16.06 13.77
N LYS A 38 18.33 -16.67 14.30
CA LYS A 38 17.05 -16.01 14.51
C LYS A 38 16.90 -15.62 15.97
N PRO A 39 16.71 -14.34 16.27
CA PRO A 39 16.67 -13.88 17.66
C PRO A 39 15.45 -14.45 18.37
N VAL A 40 15.72 -14.97 19.55
CA VAL A 40 14.75 -15.58 20.47
C VAL A 40 14.96 -15.01 21.85
N CYS A 41 13.87 -14.52 22.42
CA CYS A 41 13.84 -14.02 23.79
C CYS A 41 12.64 -14.62 24.52
N LEU A 42 12.85 -15.08 25.74
CA LEU A 42 11.78 -15.20 26.72
C LEU A 42 11.37 -13.81 27.23
N TYR A 43 10.07 -13.60 27.39
CA TYR A 43 9.54 -12.43 28.10
C TYR A 43 10.14 -12.37 29.53
N PRO A 44 10.56 -11.19 30.06
CA PRO A 44 10.24 -9.82 29.62
C PRO A 44 11.28 -9.09 28.76
N ARG A 45 12.33 -9.75 28.24
CA ARG A 45 13.41 -9.09 27.44
C ARG A 45 13.01 -8.68 26.00
N PHE A 46 11.75 -8.36 25.78
CA PHE A 46 11.16 -8.07 24.48
C PHE A 46 11.79 -6.87 23.73
N CYS A 47 12.13 -5.78 24.45
CA CYS A 47 12.74 -4.59 23.84
C CYS A 47 14.10 -4.86 23.19
N VAL A 48 14.84 -5.88 23.66
CA VAL A 48 16.16 -6.24 23.10
C VAL A 48 16.01 -6.99 21.78
N CYS A 49 15.02 -7.87 21.66
CA CYS A 49 14.74 -8.62 20.44
C CYS A 49 14.12 -7.77 19.33
N LEU A 50 13.22 -6.81 19.66
CA LEU A 50 12.61 -5.93 18.65
C LEU A 50 13.36 -4.64 18.37
N GLY A 51 14.27 -4.20 19.25
CA GLY A 51 14.95 -2.90 19.12
C GLY A 51 15.85 -2.75 17.89
N LYS A 52 16.09 -3.84 17.13
CA LYS A 52 16.85 -3.84 15.87
C LYS A 52 15.98 -3.71 14.62
N LEU A 53 14.65 -3.74 14.74
CA LEU A 53 13.74 -3.71 13.61
C LEU A 53 13.23 -2.29 13.35
N SER A 54 13.12 -1.91 12.08
CA SER A 54 12.43 -0.69 11.66
C SER A 54 10.92 -0.83 11.95
N PRO A 55 10.27 0.19 12.53
CA PRO A 55 8.84 0.13 12.83
C PRO A 55 8.02 -0.13 11.56
N PRO A 56 6.98 -0.98 11.61
CA PRO A 56 6.16 -1.28 10.44
C PRO A 56 5.09 -0.21 10.22
N ASN A 57 4.58 -0.10 8.99
CA ASN A 57 3.45 0.79 8.72
C ASN A 57 2.08 0.11 9.01
N LEU A 58 2.07 -1.20 9.23
CA LEU A 58 0.89 -2.01 9.51
C LEU A 58 1.29 -3.24 10.33
N LEU A 59 0.44 -3.67 11.26
CA LEU A 59 0.60 -4.92 11.98
C LEU A 59 -0.48 -5.92 11.57
N ILE A 60 -0.07 -7.07 11.03
CA ILE A 60 -0.98 -8.15 10.65
C ILE A 60 -0.88 -9.27 11.68
N SER A 61 -1.90 -9.39 12.53
CA SER A 61 -1.99 -10.43 13.54
C SER A 61 -2.74 -11.64 12.98
N VAL A 62 -2.05 -12.74 12.67
CA VAL A 62 -2.67 -13.97 12.17
C VAL A 62 -2.93 -14.94 13.33
N THR A 63 -4.19 -15.31 13.53
CA THR A 63 -4.63 -16.26 14.57
C THR A 63 -5.54 -17.33 13.97
N GLY A 64 -5.72 -18.45 14.67
CA GLY A 64 -6.56 -19.53 14.16
C GLY A 64 -6.32 -20.89 14.78
N GLY A 65 -6.66 -21.95 14.04
CA GLY A 65 -6.50 -23.33 14.48
C GLY A 65 -5.04 -23.70 14.75
N ALA A 66 -4.75 -24.16 15.96
CA ALA A 66 -3.42 -24.66 16.35
C ALA A 66 -3.17 -26.12 15.94
N LYS A 67 -4.23 -26.87 15.62
CA LYS A 67 -4.11 -28.22 15.05
C LYS A 67 -3.99 -28.14 13.54
N ASN A 68 -3.25 -29.07 12.92
CA ASN A 68 -3.21 -29.19 11.46
C ASN A 68 -4.63 -29.40 10.91
N PHE A 69 -4.96 -28.63 9.88
CA PHE A 69 -6.24 -28.69 9.18
C PHE A 69 -5.99 -28.59 7.67
N TYR A 70 -6.97 -29.04 6.90
CA TYR A 70 -6.89 -28.99 5.45
C TYR A 70 -7.55 -27.72 4.92
N LEU A 71 -6.74 -26.86 4.31
CA LEU A 71 -7.23 -25.70 3.55
C LEU A 71 -7.29 -26.06 2.07
N LYS A 72 -8.44 -25.85 1.42
CA LYS A 72 -8.60 -26.08 -0.02
C LYS A 72 -7.51 -25.35 -0.81
N ALA A 73 -6.91 -26.01 -1.81
CA ALA A 73 -5.74 -25.50 -2.55
C ALA A 73 -5.92 -24.05 -3.06
N ARG A 74 -7.11 -23.72 -3.59
CA ARG A 74 -7.42 -22.35 -4.04
C ARG A 74 -7.39 -21.34 -2.90
N LEU A 75 -8.05 -21.63 -1.78
CA LEU A 75 -8.10 -20.76 -0.60
C LEU A 75 -6.71 -20.61 0.03
N LYS A 76 -5.93 -21.69 0.07
CA LYS A 76 -4.52 -21.68 0.46
C LYS A 76 -3.70 -20.72 -0.39
N ASN A 77 -3.77 -20.85 -1.72
CA ASN A 77 -3.01 -19.99 -2.63
C ASN A 77 -3.43 -18.52 -2.51
N MET A 78 -4.73 -18.25 -2.38
CA MET A 78 -5.22 -16.89 -2.16
C MET A 78 -4.72 -16.31 -0.84
N PHE A 79 -4.78 -17.07 0.25
CA PHE A 79 -4.29 -16.64 1.56
C PHE A 79 -2.78 -16.36 1.53
N HIS A 80 -1.98 -17.31 1.02
CA HIS A 80 -0.52 -17.17 0.94
C HIS A 80 -0.13 -15.95 0.10
N ARG A 81 -0.67 -15.84 -1.12
CA ARG A 81 -0.35 -14.72 -2.03
C ARG A 81 -0.83 -13.38 -1.46
N GLY A 82 -2.05 -13.33 -0.91
CA GLY A 82 -2.63 -12.11 -0.33
C GLY A 82 -1.83 -11.61 0.86
N LEU A 83 -1.52 -12.49 1.82
CA LEU A 83 -0.76 -12.15 3.02
C LEU A 83 0.61 -11.57 2.66
N ILE A 84 1.34 -12.24 1.77
CA ILE A 84 2.67 -11.80 1.32
C ILE A 84 2.58 -10.49 0.56
N LYS A 85 1.62 -10.34 -0.35
CA LYS A 85 1.46 -9.11 -1.13
C LYS A 85 1.19 -7.90 -0.22
N VAL A 86 0.32 -8.03 0.80
CA VAL A 86 0.05 -6.95 1.75
C VAL A 86 1.29 -6.64 2.57
N ALA A 87 1.94 -7.64 3.15
CA ALA A 87 3.13 -7.44 3.97
C ALA A 87 4.26 -6.75 3.20
N GLN A 88 4.50 -7.16 1.96
CA GLN A 88 5.53 -6.59 1.11
C GLN A 88 5.22 -5.15 0.69
N THR A 89 3.97 -4.88 0.26
CA THR A 89 3.61 -3.55 -0.28
C THR A 89 3.50 -2.47 0.79
N THR A 90 3.21 -2.85 2.03
CA THR A 90 3.04 -1.90 3.13
C THR A 90 4.25 -1.85 4.07
N GLY A 91 5.17 -2.83 3.99
CA GLY A 91 6.20 -3.01 5.01
C GLY A 91 5.60 -3.46 6.34
N ALA A 92 4.56 -4.30 6.31
CA ALA A 92 3.89 -4.77 7.52
C ALA A 92 4.71 -5.82 8.26
N TRP A 93 4.58 -5.85 9.58
CA TRP A 93 4.99 -7.00 10.38
C TRP A 93 3.86 -8.02 10.43
N ILE A 94 4.20 -9.30 10.30
CA ILE A 94 3.29 -10.41 10.50
C ILE A 94 3.55 -11.01 11.89
N ILE A 95 2.55 -11.00 12.77
CA ILE A 95 2.60 -11.71 14.05
C ILE A 95 1.74 -12.96 13.95
N SER A 96 2.29 -14.12 14.34
CA SER A 96 1.51 -15.36 14.52
C SER A 96 2.03 -16.15 15.72
N GLY A 97 1.46 -17.34 15.99
CA GLY A 97 1.89 -18.15 17.14
C GLY A 97 3.23 -18.91 16.97
N GLY A 98 3.90 -18.79 15.82
CA GLY A 98 5.29 -19.28 15.64
C GLY A 98 5.52 -20.80 15.62
N MET A 99 4.48 -21.62 15.77
CA MET A 99 4.61 -23.09 15.80
C MET A 99 4.44 -23.71 14.39
N HIS A 100 5.08 -24.85 14.13
CA HIS A 100 4.97 -25.59 12.87
C HIS A 100 3.68 -26.45 12.78
N THR A 101 2.53 -25.86 13.14
CA THR A 101 1.23 -26.54 13.10
C THR A 101 0.11 -25.57 12.73
N GLY A 102 -0.95 -26.09 12.10
CA GLY A 102 -2.17 -25.35 11.81
C GLY A 102 -1.94 -24.07 11.00
N VAL A 103 -2.56 -22.97 11.43
CA VAL A 103 -2.50 -21.68 10.71
C VAL A 103 -1.09 -21.10 10.67
N MET A 104 -0.33 -21.30 11.75
CA MET A 104 1.03 -20.78 11.89
C MET A 104 1.98 -21.40 10.86
N LYS A 105 1.80 -22.70 10.56
CA LYS A 105 2.50 -23.40 9.49
C LYS A 105 2.18 -22.83 8.10
N HIS A 106 0.92 -22.44 7.84
CA HIS A 106 0.55 -21.81 6.58
C HIS A 106 1.21 -20.43 6.41
N VAL A 107 1.29 -19.63 7.48
CA VAL A 107 2.03 -18.36 7.49
C VAL A 107 3.51 -18.60 7.16
N GLY A 108 4.14 -19.57 7.83
CA GLY A 108 5.54 -19.93 7.57
C GLY A 108 5.78 -20.38 6.13
N GLN A 109 4.91 -21.23 5.59
CA GLN A 109 4.97 -21.65 4.17
C GLN A 109 4.87 -20.46 3.21
N ALA A 110 3.94 -19.53 3.44
CA ALA A 110 3.79 -18.35 2.60
C ALA A 110 5.06 -17.49 2.58
N VAL A 111 5.68 -17.27 3.76
CA VAL A 111 6.93 -16.50 3.88
C VAL A 111 8.08 -17.21 3.16
N ARG A 112 8.18 -18.53 3.28
CA ARG A 112 9.18 -19.34 2.57
C ARG A 112 9.02 -19.30 1.06
N ASP A 113 7.79 -19.47 0.57
CA ASP A 113 7.50 -19.48 -0.86
C ASP A 113 7.86 -18.12 -1.50
N HIS A 114 7.71 -17.02 -0.75
CA HIS A 114 8.20 -15.70 -1.15
C HIS A 114 9.72 -15.60 -1.16
N ALA A 115 10.39 -16.04 -0.09
CA ALA A 115 11.85 -15.99 0.03
C ALA A 115 12.55 -16.76 -1.10
N LEU A 116 11.96 -17.86 -1.59
CA LEU A 116 12.47 -18.63 -2.73
C LEU A 116 12.22 -17.95 -4.09
N SER A 117 11.19 -17.11 -4.21
CA SER A 117 10.77 -16.50 -5.48
C SER A 117 11.28 -15.07 -5.68
N SER A 118 11.75 -14.38 -4.65
CA SER A 118 12.19 -12.98 -4.73
C SER A 118 13.43 -12.71 -3.87
N ALA A 119 14.61 -13.09 -4.38
CA ALA A 119 15.89 -12.87 -3.71
C ALA A 119 16.33 -11.38 -3.64
N MET A 120 15.67 -10.49 -4.40
CA MET A 120 16.04 -9.07 -4.54
C MET A 120 15.09 -8.10 -3.82
N GLN A 121 13.96 -8.56 -3.28
CA GLN A 121 12.98 -7.71 -2.59
C GLN A 121 13.05 -7.91 -1.07
N GLY A 122 12.88 -6.82 -0.31
CA GLY A 122 13.15 -6.76 1.13
C GLY A 122 12.53 -7.89 1.96
N GLN A 123 13.25 -8.31 3.00
CA GLN A 123 12.87 -9.44 3.84
C GLN A 123 11.58 -9.16 4.63
N ILE A 124 10.59 -10.04 4.52
CA ILE A 124 9.35 -9.97 5.30
C ILE A 124 9.64 -10.29 6.77
N VAL A 125 9.19 -9.43 7.67
CA VAL A 125 9.30 -9.63 9.12
C VAL A 125 8.12 -10.46 9.61
N ALA A 126 8.38 -11.72 9.98
CA ALA A 126 7.42 -12.62 10.59
C ALA A 126 7.85 -12.97 12.03
N ILE A 127 7.05 -12.57 13.02
CA ILE A 127 7.31 -12.73 14.46
C ILE A 127 6.40 -13.84 14.99
N GLY A 128 7.00 -14.87 15.58
CA GLY A 128 6.29 -15.97 16.23
C GLY A 128 6.20 -15.77 17.74
N VAL A 129 4.99 -15.63 18.29
CA VAL A 129 4.75 -15.59 19.75
C VAL A 129 4.31 -16.98 20.20
N ALA A 130 5.22 -17.75 20.79
CA ALA A 130 5.01 -19.16 21.12
C ALA A 130 5.03 -19.39 22.63
N THR A 131 4.23 -20.36 23.11
CA THR A 131 4.22 -20.76 24.52
C THR A 131 5.37 -21.75 24.80
N TRP A 132 6.25 -21.41 25.74
CA TRP A 132 7.43 -22.19 26.13
C TRP A 132 7.10 -23.62 26.56
N GLY A 133 5.98 -23.79 27.29
CA GLY A 133 5.46 -25.06 27.75
C GLY A 133 5.06 -26.05 26.66
N THR A 134 4.85 -25.59 25.42
CA THR A 134 4.38 -26.42 24.29
C THR A 134 5.45 -26.73 23.26
N ILE A 135 6.66 -26.17 23.41
CA ILE A 135 7.77 -26.33 22.48
C ILE A 135 8.45 -27.69 22.69
N HIS A 136 8.45 -28.50 21.64
CA HIS A 136 9.20 -29.74 21.59
C HIS A 136 10.71 -29.46 21.43
N ASN A 137 11.56 -30.30 22.02
CA ASN A 137 13.04 -30.14 22.01
C ASN A 137 13.55 -28.80 22.56
N ARG A 138 12.80 -28.15 23.46
CA ARG A 138 13.18 -26.85 24.04
C ARG A 138 14.46 -26.89 24.87
N GLU A 139 14.86 -28.06 25.38
CA GLU A 139 16.11 -28.26 26.13
C GLU A 139 17.32 -27.73 25.35
N ALA A 140 17.29 -27.83 24.01
CA ALA A 140 18.33 -27.30 23.12
C ALA A 140 18.45 -25.76 23.11
N LEU A 141 17.45 -25.06 23.67
CA LEU A 141 17.38 -23.60 23.73
C LEU A 141 17.81 -23.05 25.10
N VAL A 142 18.02 -23.91 26.09
CA VAL A 142 18.33 -23.53 27.47
C VAL A 142 19.84 -23.51 27.70
N HIS A 143 20.39 -22.36 28.08
CA HIS A 143 21.78 -22.21 28.47
C HIS A 143 21.97 -21.00 29.40
N SER A 144 22.59 -21.21 30.56
CA SER A 144 22.71 -20.21 31.63
C SER A 144 23.36 -18.87 31.22
N GLU A 145 24.26 -18.87 30.23
CA GLU A 145 24.89 -17.66 29.68
C GLU A 145 24.25 -17.14 28.38
N GLY A 146 23.15 -17.75 27.94
CA GLY A 146 22.56 -17.57 26.61
C GLY A 146 23.14 -18.51 25.56
N CYS A 147 22.41 -18.68 24.46
CA CYS A 147 22.72 -19.63 23.39
C CYS A 147 22.89 -18.91 22.04
N PHE A 148 24.13 -18.85 21.52
CA PHE A 148 24.46 -18.12 20.30
C PHE A 148 25.43 -18.91 19.38
N PRO A 149 24.97 -19.60 18.32
CA PRO A 149 23.59 -19.97 18.02
C PRO A 149 23.18 -21.30 18.68
N ALA A 150 21.99 -21.34 19.27
CA ALA A 150 21.33 -22.58 19.68
C ALA A 150 20.96 -23.41 18.44
N HIS A 151 21.41 -24.67 18.39
CA HIS A 151 21.06 -25.58 17.30
C HIS A 151 19.76 -26.30 17.64
N TYR A 152 18.68 -25.90 16.97
CA TYR A 152 17.36 -26.47 17.17
C TYR A 152 17.00 -27.42 16.03
N LEU A 153 16.70 -28.68 16.38
CA LEU A 153 16.27 -29.70 15.43
C LEU A 153 14.75 -29.86 15.47
N MET A 154 14.13 -29.64 14.32
CA MET A 154 12.70 -29.89 14.13
C MET A 154 12.46 -31.39 13.99
N ASP A 155 11.84 -31.99 14.99
CA ASP A 155 11.31 -33.34 14.91
C ASP A 155 9.79 -33.26 14.72
N ILE A 156 9.29 -33.69 13.57
CA ILE A 156 7.86 -33.62 13.22
C ILE A 156 7.13 -34.94 13.53
N GLU A 157 7.87 -36.02 13.83
CA GLU A 157 7.32 -37.37 13.95
C GLU A 157 7.08 -37.77 15.41
N SER A 158 7.91 -37.31 16.36
CA SER A 158 7.87 -37.76 17.76
C SER A 158 7.27 -36.75 18.77
N GLN A 159 6.57 -35.72 18.30
CA GLN A 159 6.16 -34.55 19.11
C GLN A 159 5.13 -34.84 20.22
N GLY A 160 4.35 -35.91 20.11
CA GLY A 160 3.27 -36.22 21.05
C GLY A 160 2.23 -35.10 21.14
N ARG A 161 2.12 -34.47 22.33
CA ARG A 161 1.20 -33.33 22.58
C ARG A 161 1.87 -31.96 22.36
N LEU A 162 3.18 -31.92 22.16
CA LEU A 162 3.97 -30.72 21.95
C LEU A 162 4.01 -30.36 20.46
N SER A 163 4.66 -29.27 20.10
CA SER A 163 4.84 -28.84 18.71
C SER A 163 6.22 -28.20 18.54
N CYS A 164 6.79 -28.30 17.34
CA CYS A 164 8.04 -27.60 17.03
C CYS A 164 7.82 -26.13 16.66
N LEU A 165 8.86 -25.31 16.83
CA LEU A 165 8.93 -23.97 16.25
C LEU A 165 9.00 -24.03 14.71
N ASP A 166 8.43 -23.05 14.02
CA ASP A 166 8.42 -22.98 12.56
C ASP A 166 9.67 -22.27 12.01
N ASN A 167 10.51 -22.99 11.28
CA ASN A 167 11.75 -22.46 10.71
C ASN A 167 11.56 -21.39 9.61
N ASN A 168 10.37 -20.91 9.31
CA ASN A 168 10.16 -19.86 8.31
C ASN A 168 9.82 -18.50 8.93
N HIS A 169 9.63 -18.44 10.26
CA HIS A 169 9.58 -17.18 10.98
C HIS A 169 10.95 -16.54 11.10
N THR A 170 10.97 -15.22 11.26
CA THR A 170 12.22 -14.44 11.37
C THR A 170 12.64 -14.21 12.82
N HIS A 171 11.68 -14.05 13.72
CA HIS A 171 11.90 -13.72 15.14
C HIS A 171 10.96 -14.56 16.00
N PHE A 172 11.37 -14.89 17.23
CA PHE A 172 10.49 -15.52 18.21
C PHE A 172 10.45 -14.79 19.54
N LEU A 173 9.24 -14.72 20.07
CA LEU A 173 8.96 -14.32 21.45
C LEU A 173 8.37 -15.53 22.17
N LEU A 174 9.09 -16.03 23.17
CA LEU A 174 8.67 -17.18 23.95
C LEU A 174 8.00 -16.71 25.24
N VAL A 175 6.82 -17.26 25.55
CA VAL A 175 6.01 -16.90 26.71
C VAL A 175 5.94 -18.10 27.63
N ASP A 176 6.31 -17.91 28.90
CA ASP A 176 6.28 -18.97 29.91
C ASP A 176 5.37 -18.55 31.08
N ASP A 177 4.54 -19.47 31.54
CA ASP A 177 3.73 -19.35 32.76
C ASP A 177 3.97 -20.49 33.75
N GLY A 178 5.01 -21.31 33.49
CA GLY A 178 5.38 -22.48 34.28
C GLY A 178 4.59 -23.74 33.95
N THR A 179 3.55 -23.67 33.10
CA THR A 179 2.76 -24.85 32.72
C THR A 179 3.42 -25.63 31.58
N GLN A 180 3.06 -26.91 31.47
CA GLN A 180 3.58 -27.82 30.44
C GLN A 180 2.45 -28.35 29.57
N GLY A 181 2.62 -28.29 28.25
CA GLY A 181 1.65 -28.80 27.27
C GLY A 181 0.32 -28.03 27.17
N GLN A 182 0.21 -26.85 27.80
CA GLN A 182 -0.99 -26.01 27.70
C GLN A 182 -0.82 -24.93 26.63
N TYR A 183 -1.75 -24.91 25.66
CA TYR A 183 -1.78 -23.89 24.60
C TYR A 183 -2.59 -22.67 25.04
N GLY A 184 -2.25 -21.50 24.47
CA GLY A 184 -3.04 -20.28 24.63
C GLY A 184 -2.56 -19.35 25.75
N VAL A 185 -1.47 -19.69 26.44
CA VAL A 185 -0.81 -18.80 27.42
C VAL A 185 -0.37 -17.50 26.75
N GLU A 186 0.02 -17.55 25.48
CA GLU A 186 0.48 -16.40 24.72
C GLU A 186 -0.62 -15.37 24.39
N ILE A 187 -1.91 -15.74 24.46
CA ILE A 187 -3.02 -14.94 23.93
C ILE A 187 -3.12 -13.56 24.62
N GLU A 188 -3.01 -13.53 25.95
CA GLU A 188 -3.13 -12.28 26.71
C GLU A 188 -1.94 -11.34 26.43
N LEU A 189 -0.72 -11.89 26.47
CA LEU A 189 0.49 -11.13 26.19
C LEU A 189 0.48 -10.59 24.76
N ARG A 190 0.07 -11.41 23.79
CA ARG A 190 -0.06 -11.01 22.39
C ARG A 190 -1.06 -9.87 22.22
N SER A 191 -2.24 -9.95 22.85
CA SER A 191 -3.25 -8.88 22.79
C SER A 191 -2.74 -7.57 23.40
N ARG A 192 -2.05 -7.65 24.55
CA ARG A 192 -1.42 -6.47 25.17
C ARG A 192 -0.32 -5.88 24.30
N LEU A 193 0.47 -6.74 23.65
CA LEU A 193 1.54 -6.32 22.77
C LEU A 193 1.00 -5.60 21.53
N GLU A 194 0.02 -6.19 20.84
CA GLU A 194 -0.64 -5.58 19.68
C GLU A 194 -1.23 -4.22 20.03
N LYS A 195 -1.90 -4.11 21.18
CA LYS A 195 -2.44 -2.85 21.69
C LYS A 195 -1.37 -1.83 22.00
N TYR A 196 -0.24 -2.25 22.57
CA TYR A 196 0.90 -1.38 22.85
C TYR A 196 1.48 -0.83 21.55
N ILE A 197 1.73 -1.69 20.55
CA ILE A 197 2.23 -1.27 19.23
C ILE A 197 1.26 -0.29 18.58
N SER A 198 -0.05 -0.60 18.61
CA SER A 198 -1.07 0.26 18.03
C SER A 198 -1.09 1.67 18.61
N ARG A 199 -1.00 1.78 19.95
CA ARG A 199 -1.10 3.08 20.64
C ARG A 199 0.20 3.85 20.67
N HIS A 200 1.31 3.19 20.96
CA HIS A 200 2.60 3.87 21.16
C HIS A 200 3.32 4.17 19.85
N MET A 201 3.12 3.35 18.82
CA MET A 201 3.72 3.58 17.51
C MET A 201 2.71 4.16 16.51
N THR A 202 1.44 4.34 16.91
CA THR A 202 0.34 4.82 16.04
C THR A 202 0.16 3.98 14.77
N ILE A 203 0.40 2.66 14.88
CA ILE A 203 0.35 1.71 13.77
C ILE A 203 -1.03 1.04 13.72
N PRO A 204 -1.70 0.98 12.56
CA PRO A 204 -2.93 0.22 12.41
C PRO A 204 -2.66 -1.28 12.61
N VAL A 205 -3.56 -1.97 13.31
CA VAL A 205 -3.49 -3.42 13.53
C VAL A 205 -4.70 -4.07 12.88
N VAL A 206 -4.49 -5.18 12.19
CA VAL A 206 -5.57 -6.01 11.62
C VAL A 206 -5.36 -7.44 12.07
N CYS A 207 -6.42 -8.07 12.58
CA CYS A 207 -6.43 -9.48 12.96
C CYS A 207 -6.98 -10.32 11.79
N VAL A 208 -6.28 -11.38 11.38
CA VAL A 208 -6.69 -12.31 10.32
C VAL A 208 -6.92 -13.68 10.93
N VAL A 209 -8.09 -14.25 10.68
CA VAL A 209 -8.57 -15.47 11.32
C VAL A 209 -8.78 -16.57 10.28
N LEU A 210 -8.17 -17.73 10.51
CA LEU A 210 -8.36 -18.94 9.72
C LEU A 210 -8.70 -20.13 10.62
N ASP A 211 -9.67 -20.96 10.21
CA ASP A 211 -10.14 -22.09 11.00
C ASP A 211 -10.45 -21.63 12.45
N GLY A 212 -10.12 -22.44 13.45
CA GLY A 212 -10.05 -21.97 14.84
C GLY A 212 -10.86 -22.80 15.81
N GLY A 213 -10.47 -22.68 17.08
CA GLY A 213 -11.16 -23.30 18.20
C GLY A 213 -11.66 -22.27 19.20
N PRO A 214 -12.03 -22.72 20.40
CA PRO A 214 -12.50 -21.84 21.48
C PRO A 214 -11.55 -20.69 21.82
N GLY A 215 -10.24 -20.97 21.84
CA GLY A 215 -9.21 -19.96 22.11
C GLY A 215 -9.16 -18.88 21.04
N THR A 216 -9.40 -19.25 19.78
CA THR A 216 -9.45 -18.31 18.64
C THR A 216 -10.59 -17.32 18.82
N LEU A 217 -11.76 -17.76 19.27
CA LEU A 217 -12.89 -16.85 19.55
C LEU A 217 -12.55 -15.83 20.64
N ASN A 218 -11.84 -16.25 21.69
CA ASN A 218 -11.36 -15.31 22.72
C ASN A 218 -10.35 -14.29 22.13
N THR A 219 -9.46 -14.72 21.24
CA THR A 219 -8.54 -13.81 20.55
C THR A 219 -9.29 -12.78 19.71
N ILE A 220 -10.32 -13.20 18.95
CA ILE A 220 -11.17 -12.31 18.15
C ILE A 220 -11.88 -11.31 19.07
N TYR A 221 -12.53 -11.79 20.13
CA TYR A 221 -13.24 -10.97 21.09
C TYR A 221 -12.30 -9.91 21.71
N ASN A 222 -11.12 -10.31 22.16
CA ASN A 222 -10.13 -9.38 22.72
C ASN A 222 -9.60 -8.39 21.68
N ALA A 223 -9.42 -8.80 20.43
CA ALA A 223 -9.02 -7.90 19.35
C ALA A 223 -10.11 -6.84 19.09
N MET A 224 -11.38 -7.25 19.01
CA MET A 224 -12.52 -6.35 18.81
C MET A 224 -12.68 -5.35 19.97
N LEU A 225 -12.57 -5.81 21.23
CA LEU A 225 -12.58 -4.93 22.40
C LEU A 225 -11.48 -3.87 22.38
N ASN A 226 -10.35 -4.17 21.73
CA ASN A 226 -9.24 -3.25 21.56
C ASN A 226 -9.38 -2.35 20.32
N GLY A 227 -10.50 -2.40 19.61
CA GLY A 227 -10.73 -1.65 18.37
C GLY A 227 -9.94 -2.19 17.18
N THR A 228 -9.46 -3.42 17.24
CA THR A 228 -8.70 -4.06 16.15
C THR A 228 -9.68 -4.76 15.18
N PRO A 229 -9.76 -4.35 13.91
CA PRO A 229 -10.60 -5.01 12.93
C PRO A 229 -10.15 -6.46 12.67
N CYS A 230 -11.13 -7.35 12.49
CA CYS A 230 -10.91 -8.78 12.27
C CYS A 230 -11.38 -9.20 10.86
N VAL A 231 -10.50 -9.83 10.08
CA VAL A 231 -10.77 -10.42 8.77
C VAL A 231 -10.94 -11.92 8.94
N ILE A 232 -12.09 -12.46 8.56
CA ILE A 232 -12.42 -13.88 8.73
C ILE A 232 -12.48 -14.55 7.36
N LEU A 233 -11.68 -15.61 7.17
CA LEU A 233 -11.65 -16.34 5.92
C LEU A 233 -12.74 -17.40 5.90
N GLU A 234 -13.83 -17.12 5.19
CA GLU A 234 -14.89 -18.08 4.92
C GLU A 234 -14.36 -19.27 4.09
N GLY A 235 -14.82 -20.47 4.44
CA GLY A 235 -14.37 -21.74 3.87
C GLY A 235 -13.08 -22.28 4.48
N SER A 236 -12.55 -21.64 5.54
CA SER A 236 -11.36 -22.12 6.26
C SER A 236 -11.69 -23.14 7.36
N GLY A 237 -12.97 -23.25 7.78
CA GLY A 237 -13.45 -24.24 8.74
C GLY A 237 -13.78 -23.71 10.14
N ARG A 238 -14.40 -24.58 10.95
CA ARG A 238 -14.68 -24.39 12.40
C ARG A 238 -15.22 -23.00 12.77
N ILE A 239 -14.62 -22.31 13.75
CA ILE A 239 -15.11 -21.02 14.27
C ILE A 239 -15.19 -19.96 13.17
N ALA A 240 -14.21 -19.90 12.26
CA ALA A 240 -14.22 -18.92 11.18
C ALA A 240 -15.50 -19.03 10.33
N ASP A 241 -15.90 -20.25 9.97
CA ASP A 241 -17.12 -20.47 9.18
C ASP A 241 -18.40 -20.24 10.00
N VAL A 242 -18.41 -20.59 11.29
CA VAL A 242 -19.55 -20.28 12.18
C VAL A 242 -19.79 -18.77 12.21
N ILE A 243 -18.74 -17.96 12.42
CA ILE A 243 -18.87 -16.50 12.45
C ILE A 243 -19.26 -15.97 11.07
N ALA A 244 -18.67 -16.48 9.99
CA ALA A 244 -18.99 -16.04 8.64
C ALA A 244 -20.47 -16.26 8.29
N GLN A 245 -21.04 -17.40 8.67
CA GLN A 245 -22.47 -17.68 8.44
C GLN A 245 -23.39 -16.82 9.29
N VAL A 246 -23.00 -16.50 10.53
CA VAL A 246 -23.78 -15.63 11.42
C VAL A 246 -23.70 -14.16 10.99
N ALA A 247 -22.54 -13.69 10.52
CA ALA A 247 -22.34 -12.31 10.08
C ALA A 247 -23.23 -11.89 8.91
N GLY A 248 -23.69 -12.85 8.10
CA GLY A 248 -24.64 -12.62 7.00
C GLY A 248 -26.11 -12.52 7.42
N LEU A 249 -26.43 -12.70 8.72
CA LEU A 249 -27.80 -12.76 9.22
C LEU A 249 -28.13 -11.55 10.12
N PRO A 250 -29.39 -11.08 10.13
CA PRO A 250 -29.82 -10.10 11.13
C PRO A 250 -29.82 -10.73 12.53
N LEU A 251 -29.43 -9.92 13.53
CA LEU A 251 -29.34 -10.27 14.95
C LEU A 251 -30.53 -11.05 15.51
N THR A 252 -31.73 -10.68 15.10
CA THR A 252 -32.99 -11.32 15.54
C THR A 252 -33.08 -12.80 15.15
N ARG A 253 -32.30 -13.24 14.17
CA ARG A 253 -32.24 -14.64 13.71
C ARG A 253 -31.08 -15.42 14.33
N VAL A 254 -30.18 -14.76 15.04
CA VAL A 254 -29.03 -15.40 15.71
C VAL A 254 -29.52 -15.97 17.04
N THR A 255 -30.01 -17.21 16.98
CA THR A 255 -30.48 -17.95 18.16
C THR A 255 -29.43 -18.93 18.64
N ILE A 256 -29.49 -19.31 19.93
CA ILE A 256 -28.67 -20.38 20.50
C ILE A 256 -28.82 -21.65 19.67
N ALA A 257 -30.06 -22.02 19.28
CA ALA A 257 -30.33 -23.19 18.44
C ALA A 257 -29.61 -23.16 17.08
N LEU A 258 -29.58 -22.00 16.42
CA LEU A 258 -28.83 -21.83 15.17
C LEU A 258 -27.33 -22.04 15.39
N ILE A 259 -26.76 -21.47 16.45
CA ILE A 259 -25.34 -21.63 16.77
C ILE A 259 -25.01 -23.09 17.08
N HIS A 260 -25.84 -23.80 17.85
CA HIS A 260 -25.66 -25.24 18.07
C HIS A 260 -25.69 -26.03 16.74
N GLN A 261 -26.59 -25.69 15.82
CA GLN A 261 -26.64 -26.32 14.50
C GLN A 261 -25.36 -26.06 13.68
N LEU A 262 -24.87 -24.82 13.66
CA LEU A 262 -23.63 -24.45 12.95
C LEU A 262 -22.40 -25.10 13.58
N MET A 263 -22.30 -25.08 14.91
CA MET A 263 -21.25 -25.72 15.67
C MET A 263 -21.22 -27.23 15.40
N LYS A 264 -22.37 -27.91 15.42
CA LYS A 264 -22.48 -29.33 15.08
C LYS A 264 -22.05 -29.60 13.64
N LYS A 265 -22.45 -28.75 12.70
CA LYS A 265 -22.07 -28.85 11.28
C LYS A 265 -20.56 -28.72 11.05
N PHE A 266 -19.91 -27.73 11.68
CA PHE A 266 -18.52 -27.39 11.41
C PHE A 266 -17.50 -28.11 12.31
N PHE A 267 -17.88 -28.53 13.51
CA PHE A 267 -17.01 -29.30 14.42
C PHE A 267 -17.23 -30.81 14.35
N GLY A 268 -18.32 -31.28 13.74
CA GLY A 268 -18.59 -32.71 13.56
C GLY A 268 -18.60 -33.46 14.88
N GLN A 269 -17.78 -34.51 15.00
CA GLN A 269 -17.68 -35.32 16.23
C GLN A 269 -17.04 -34.58 17.40
N GLU A 270 -16.21 -33.55 17.16
CA GLU A 270 -15.61 -32.76 18.24
C GLU A 270 -16.67 -31.93 19.00
N TYR A 271 -17.85 -31.71 18.39
CA TYR A 271 -18.95 -30.98 19.00
C TYR A 271 -19.41 -31.58 20.33
N GLU A 272 -19.50 -32.91 20.41
CA GLU A 272 -19.99 -33.64 21.60
C GLU A 272 -19.06 -33.47 22.82
N ASN A 273 -17.81 -33.02 22.61
CA ASN A 273 -16.87 -32.75 23.69
C ASN A 273 -17.01 -31.34 24.29
N PHE A 274 -17.85 -30.48 23.70
CA PHE A 274 -18.06 -29.12 24.21
C PHE A 274 -19.23 -29.10 25.20
N PRO A 275 -19.00 -28.65 26.45
CA PRO A 275 -20.08 -28.51 27.40
C PRO A 275 -20.99 -27.33 27.02
N ASP A 276 -22.30 -27.47 27.22
CA ASP A 276 -23.31 -26.48 26.80
C ASP A 276 -23.04 -25.07 27.32
N PHE A 277 -22.51 -24.93 28.53
CA PHE A 277 -22.17 -23.62 29.10
C PHE A 277 -21.14 -22.85 28.26
N LYS A 278 -20.20 -23.54 27.60
CA LYS A 278 -19.22 -22.89 26.71
C LYS A 278 -19.85 -22.43 25.42
N ILE A 279 -20.81 -23.17 24.88
CA ILE A 279 -21.53 -22.80 23.67
C ILE A 279 -22.38 -21.56 23.93
N ILE A 280 -23.00 -21.46 25.12
CA ILE A 280 -23.71 -20.26 25.57
C ILE A 280 -22.76 -19.06 25.71
N ASP A 281 -21.58 -19.24 26.29
CA ASP A 281 -20.56 -18.18 26.38
C ASP A 281 -20.13 -17.68 24.99
N TRP A 282 -19.89 -18.60 24.05
CA TRP A 282 -19.55 -18.23 22.67
C TRP A 282 -20.69 -17.52 21.95
N THR A 283 -21.92 -17.97 22.18
CA THR A 283 -23.12 -17.33 21.65
C THR A 283 -23.21 -15.88 22.13
N LYS A 284 -23.00 -15.64 23.43
CA LYS A 284 -22.96 -14.28 23.97
C LYS A 284 -21.87 -13.43 23.31
N LYS A 285 -20.64 -13.95 23.21
CA LYS A 285 -19.51 -13.23 22.58
C LYS A 285 -19.78 -12.84 21.13
N VAL A 286 -20.40 -13.74 20.35
CA VAL A 286 -20.78 -13.47 18.96
C VAL A 286 -21.92 -12.46 18.88
N CYS A 287 -22.97 -12.61 19.70
CA CYS A 287 -24.16 -11.74 19.68
C CYS A 287 -23.87 -10.31 20.19
N GLU A 288 -23.14 -10.14 21.29
CA GLU A 288 -22.79 -8.83 21.87
C GLU A 288 -22.15 -7.90 20.84
N HIS A 289 -21.25 -8.44 20.02
CA HIS A 289 -20.55 -7.65 19.01
C HIS A 289 -21.39 -7.43 17.76
N THR A 290 -22.39 -8.27 17.52
CA THR A 290 -23.30 -8.09 16.39
C THR A 290 -24.25 -6.89 16.63
N ASP A 291 -24.56 -6.55 17.88
CA ASP A 291 -25.28 -5.31 18.26
C ASP A 291 -24.41 -4.05 18.07
N ASP A 292 -23.13 -4.08 18.49
CA ASP A 292 -22.19 -2.97 18.29
C ASP A 292 -21.75 -2.79 16.82
N LEU A 293 -21.79 -3.85 16.01
CA LEU A 293 -21.56 -3.85 14.56
C LEU A 293 -22.52 -2.91 13.80
N ASN A 294 -23.71 -2.63 14.36
CA ASN A 294 -24.66 -1.69 13.77
C ASN A 294 -24.39 -0.22 14.16
N LYS A 295 -23.68 0.05 15.26
CA LYS A 295 -23.44 1.40 15.79
C LYS A 295 -22.14 2.04 15.26
N TYR A 296 -21.16 1.23 14.85
CA TYR A 296 -19.84 1.66 14.36
C TYR A 296 -19.55 1.23 12.90
N ARG A 297 -20.58 1.28 12.06
CA ARG A 297 -20.60 0.79 10.67
C ARG A 297 -19.49 1.30 9.72
N PRO A 298 -18.85 2.48 9.90
CA PRO A 298 -17.77 2.90 9.00
C PRO A 298 -16.41 2.22 9.27
N ILE A 299 -16.14 1.82 10.53
CA ILE A 299 -14.77 1.46 10.97
C ILE A 299 -14.57 -0.06 11.10
N TYR A 300 -15.62 -0.85 11.33
CA TYR A 300 -15.51 -2.28 11.59
C TYR A 300 -16.25 -3.11 10.53
N LYS A 301 -15.53 -3.60 9.53
CA LYS A 301 -16.06 -4.57 8.56
C LYS A 301 -15.44 -5.94 8.83
N ILE A 302 -16.22 -6.88 9.37
CA ILE A 302 -15.89 -8.32 9.27
C ILE A 302 -16.02 -8.68 7.80
N VAL A 303 -14.90 -8.63 7.06
CA VAL A 303 -14.89 -9.03 5.66
C VAL A 303 -14.91 -10.55 5.62
N CYS A 304 -16.09 -11.14 5.42
CA CYS A 304 -16.23 -12.52 5.00
C CYS A 304 -15.79 -12.59 3.53
N CYS A 305 -14.55 -12.99 3.28
CA CYS A 305 -14.03 -13.14 1.93
C CYS A 305 -14.65 -14.38 1.27
N SER A 306 -15.78 -14.23 0.58
CA SER A 306 -16.23 -15.21 -0.41
C SER A 306 -15.42 -15.06 -1.71
N GLU A 307 -15.39 -16.14 -2.51
CA GLU A 307 -14.46 -16.48 -3.61
C GLU A 307 -14.22 -15.44 -4.73
N LYS A 308 -14.88 -14.27 -4.69
CA LYS A 308 -14.74 -13.19 -5.69
C LYS A 308 -13.94 -11.96 -5.20
N LEU A 309 -13.69 -11.82 -3.90
CA LEU A 309 -13.24 -10.54 -3.31
C LEU A 309 -11.72 -10.34 -3.23
N LEU A 310 -10.90 -11.39 -3.34
CA LEU A 310 -9.44 -11.28 -3.26
C LEU A 310 -8.78 -10.78 -4.56
N CYS A 311 -9.56 -10.60 -5.63
CA CYS A 311 -9.08 -10.12 -6.93
C CYS A 311 -9.58 -8.72 -7.32
N SER A 312 -10.28 -8.01 -6.43
CA SER A 312 -10.83 -6.67 -6.73
C SER A 312 -10.32 -5.66 -5.70
N PRO A 313 -9.54 -4.63 -6.09
CA PRO A 313 -9.05 -3.58 -5.20
C PRO A 313 -10.13 -2.69 -4.56
N GLY A 314 -11.41 -2.89 -4.87
CA GLY A 314 -12.49 -1.92 -4.60
C GLY A 314 -13.47 -2.26 -3.46
N LEU A 315 -13.10 -3.06 -2.45
CA LEU A 315 -14.07 -3.38 -1.37
C LEU A 315 -13.49 -3.44 0.06
N LEU A 316 -12.61 -2.50 0.37
CA LEU A 316 -12.52 -1.84 1.67
C LEU A 316 -12.82 -0.38 1.33
N PHE A 317 -14.01 0.19 1.49
CA PHE A 317 -14.58 0.76 2.72
C PHE A 317 -15.86 1.53 2.25
N PRO A 318 -16.90 1.74 3.07
CA PRO A 318 -17.85 2.83 2.83
C PRO A 318 -17.37 4.06 3.61
N ILE A 319 -16.85 5.08 2.93
CA ILE A 319 -16.26 6.25 3.57
C ILE A 319 -16.98 7.52 3.12
N GLN A 320 -17.23 8.44 4.06
CA GLN A 320 -17.70 9.79 3.75
C GLN A 320 -16.61 10.57 3.00
N SER A 321 -16.99 11.43 2.05
CA SER A 321 -16.09 12.18 1.15
C SER A 321 -14.78 12.72 1.78
N SER A 322 -14.77 13.12 3.05
CA SER A 322 -13.57 13.58 3.78
C SER A 322 -12.54 12.49 4.11
N ASP A 323 -12.92 11.24 4.41
CA ASP A 323 -11.94 10.20 4.75
C ASP A 323 -11.38 9.48 3.50
N LEU A 324 -11.98 9.71 2.32
CA LEU A 324 -11.43 9.27 1.04
C LEU A 324 -10.22 10.11 0.62
N HIS A 325 -10.05 11.32 1.15
CA HIS A 325 -8.88 12.16 0.87
C HIS A 325 -7.58 11.50 1.36
N TRP A 326 -7.59 10.88 2.54
CA TRP A 326 -6.42 10.13 3.02
C TRP A 326 -6.16 8.87 2.17
N ALA A 327 -7.22 8.18 1.73
CA ALA A 327 -7.09 7.04 0.82
C ALA A 327 -6.51 7.46 -0.53
N MET A 328 -6.94 8.62 -1.07
CA MET A 328 -6.40 9.23 -2.28
C MET A 328 -4.94 9.59 -2.12
N PHE A 329 -4.58 10.26 -1.02
CA PHE A 329 -3.18 10.59 -0.70
C PHE A 329 -2.31 9.33 -0.63
N SER A 330 -2.74 8.30 0.08
CA SER A 330 -2.02 7.03 0.18
C SER A 330 -1.94 6.28 -1.16
N ALA A 331 -2.97 6.37 -2.00
CA ALA A 331 -2.99 5.80 -3.35
C ALA A 331 -1.96 6.47 -4.26
N LEU A 332 -1.88 7.80 -4.21
CA LEU A 332 -0.92 8.61 -4.96
C LEU A 332 0.52 8.32 -4.51
N VAL A 333 0.82 8.44 -3.21
CA VAL A 333 2.16 8.15 -2.66
C VAL A 333 2.57 6.70 -2.90
N GLY A 334 1.63 5.76 -2.82
CA GLY A 334 1.87 4.34 -3.04
C GLY A 334 1.99 3.91 -4.51
N ASN A 335 1.91 4.85 -5.46
CA ASN A 335 1.88 4.60 -6.90
C ASN A 335 0.85 3.52 -7.31
N LYS A 336 -0.43 3.74 -6.98
CA LYS A 336 -1.54 2.81 -7.26
C LYS A 336 -2.57 3.43 -8.22
N PRO A 337 -2.27 3.55 -9.52
CA PRO A 337 -3.13 4.25 -10.49
C PRO A 337 -4.54 3.66 -10.59
N LEU A 338 -4.68 2.34 -10.62
CA LEU A 338 -6.01 1.68 -10.62
C LEU A 338 -6.86 2.04 -9.39
N PHE A 339 -6.23 2.26 -8.24
CA PHE A 339 -6.94 2.65 -7.02
C PHE A 339 -7.30 4.14 -7.04
N VAL A 340 -6.43 4.98 -7.61
CA VAL A 340 -6.75 6.39 -7.88
C VAL A 340 -7.96 6.48 -8.81
N SER A 341 -7.96 5.79 -9.95
CA SER A 341 -9.11 5.75 -10.87
C SER A 341 -10.40 5.32 -10.18
N LEU A 342 -10.33 4.26 -9.37
CA LEU A 342 -11.48 3.79 -8.59
C LEU A 342 -11.98 4.85 -7.61
N LEU A 343 -11.11 5.57 -6.93
CA LEU A 343 -11.51 6.66 -6.03
C LEU A 343 -12.16 7.82 -6.80
N LEU A 344 -11.65 8.18 -7.98
CA LEU A 344 -12.25 9.19 -8.84
C LEU A 344 -13.63 8.78 -9.35
N GLU A 345 -13.83 7.50 -9.69
CA GLU A 345 -15.14 6.93 -10.06
C GLU A 345 -16.14 6.93 -8.88
N ASN A 346 -15.66 6.96 -7.64
CA ASN A 346 -16.48 6.98 -6.42
C ASN A 346 -16.62 8.40 -5.83
N ASP A 347 -16.78 9.40 -6.69
CA ASP A 347 -17.05 10.81 -6.35
C ASP A 347 -15.97 11.53 -5.52
N VAL A 348 -14.71 11.07 -5.54
CA VAL A 348 -13.60 11.87 -5.00
C VAL A 348 -13.18 12.93 -6.00
N SER A 349 -13.51 14.19 -5.71
CA SER A 349 -13.07 15.34 -6.51
C SER A 349 -11.60 15.67 -6.21
N LEU A 350 -10.72 15.60 -7.22
CA LEU A 350 -9.33 16.08 -7.09
C LEU A 350 -9.26 17.57 -6.74
N ARG A 351 -10.29 18.35 -7.13
CA ARG A 351 -10.36 19.77 -6.80
C ARG A 351 -10.53 20.00 -5.29
N ASP A 352 -11.36 19.18 -4.65
CA ASP A 352 -11.61 19.29 -3.22
C ASP A 352 -10.46 18.68 -2.41
N PHE A 353 -9.84 17.62 -2.94
CA PHE A 353 -8.65 16.98 -2.34
C PHE A 353 -7.43 17.91 -2.27
N LEU A 354 -7.17 18.67 -3.35
CA LEU A 354 -6.01 19.55 -3.44
C LEU A 354 -6.30 21.00 -3.01
N GLN A 355 -7.42 21.25 -2.35
CA GLN A 355 -7.79 22.59 -1.89
C GLN A 355 -6.81 23.12 -0.82
N ASP A 356 -6.19 22.24 -0.05
CA ASP A 356 -5.17 22.59 0.93
C ASP A 356 -3.77 22.54 0.32
N GLU A 357 -3.04 23.67 0.35
CA GLU A 357 -1.66 23.77 -0.10
C GLU A 357 -0.73 22.82 0.68
N ALA A 358 -1.06 22.48 1.93
CA ALA A 358 -0.26 21.56 2.74
C ALA A 358 -0.21 20.15 2.14
N THR A 359 -1.33 19.65 1.61
CA THR A 359 -1.42 18.31 0.98
C THR A 359 -0.49 18.19 -0.23
N LEU A 360 -0.43 19.24 -1.05
CA LEU A 360 0.48 19.28 -2.21
C LEU A 360 1.94 19.28 -1.74
N CYS A 361 2.28 20.10 -0.75
CA CYS A 361 3.62 20.12 -0.16
C CYS A 361 4.02 18.73 0.35
N GLU A 362 3.14 18.05 1.08
CA GLU A 362 3.38 16.69 1.56
C GLU A 362 3.59 15.69 0.42
N LEU A 363 2.81 15.74 -0.67
CA LEU A 363 3.01 14.89 -1.85
C LEU A 363 4.39 15.09 -2.48
N TYR A 364 4.88 16.32 -2.56
CA TYR A 364 6.23 16.60 -3.07
C TYR A 364 7.33 16.13 -2.11
N THR A 365 7.09 16.10 -0.79
CA THR A 365 8.04 15.50 0.17
C THR A 365 8.12 13.98 0.07
N CYS A 366 7.05 13.33 -0.40
CA CYS A 366 6.98 11.89 -0.60
C CYS A 366 7.48 11.42 -1.98
N LEU A 367 8.14 12.27 -2.77
CA LEU A 367 8.68 11.89 -4.08
C LEU A 367 9.64 10.69 -3.96
N PRO A 368 9.49 9.66 -4.81
CA PRO A 368 10.44 8.55 -4.86
C PRO A 368 11.81 9.04 -5.35
N SER A 369 12.84 8.19 -5.25
CA SER A 369 14.19 8.53 -5.70
C SER A 369 14.25 8.69 -7.22
N CYS A 370 13.95 9.89 -7.73
CA CYS A 370 13.97 10.22 -9.16
C CYS A 370 15.04 11.26 -9.50
N ILE A 371 15.33 11.43 -10.80
CA ILE A 371 16.28 12.42 -11.32
C ILE A 371 15.95 13.83 -10.81
N PHE A 372 14.65 14.17 -10.78
CA PHE A 372 14.17 15.45 -10.26
C PHE A 372 14.54 15.65 -8.78
N LEU A 373 14.31 14.65 -7.92
CA LEU A 373 14.66 14.72 -6.50
C LEU A 373 16.18 14.87 -6.30
N ARG A 374 17.00 14.14 -7.07
CA ARG A 374 18.47 14.27 -7.03
C ARG A 374 18.93 15.68 -7.42
N LYS A 375 18.29 16.29 -8.42
CA LYS A 375 18.56 17.68 -8.85
C LYS A 375 18.10 18.70 -7.81
N LEU A 376 16.91 18.51 -7.24
CA LEU A 376 16.39 19.37 -6.19
C LEU A 376 17.32 19.33 -4.96
N ALA A 377 17.78 18.14 -4.55
CA ALA A 377 18.77 17.98 -3.49
C ALA A 377 20.09 18.71 -3.81
N LYS A 378 20.66 18.54 -5.02
CA LYS A 378 21.86 19.27 -5.45
C LYS A 378 21.68 20.79 -5.40
N ARG A 379 20.52 21.29 -5.80
CA ARG A 379 20.20 22.74 -5.82
C ARG A 379 19.99 23.30 -4.43
N VAL A 380 19.36 22.54 -3.53
CA VAL A 380 19.24 22.92 -2.11
C VAL A 380 20.63 22.95 -1.46
N GLN A 381 21.50 21.99 -1.78
CA GLN A 381 22.85 21.92 -1.24
C GLN A 381 23.76 23.03 -1.77
N SER A 382 23.59 23.46 -3.03
CA SER A 382 24.29 24.62 -3.60
C SER A 382 23.84 25.96 -3.02
N CYS A 383 22.68 26.02 -2.37
CA CYS A 383 22.20 27.22 -1.68
C CYS A 383 22.73 27.33 -0.23
N ILE A 384 23.41 26.30 0.27
CA ILE A 384 24.00 26.25 1.62
C ILE A 384 25.52 26.42 1.48
N GLU A 385 25.95 27.60 1.00
CA GLU A 385 27.27 28.17 1.30
C GLU A 385 27.05 29.54 1.96
N PRO A 386 27.90 29.96 2.92
CA PRO A 386 27.56 31.03 3.84
C PRO A 386 27.89 32.38 3.21
N GLN A 387 26.89 33.08 2.67
CA GLN A 387 26.98 34.52 2.53
C GLN A 387 25.78 35.25 3.12
N ALA A 388 26.15 36.26 3.90
CA ALA A 388 25.34 37.12 4.71
C ALA A 388 24.37 37.98 3.89
N GLU A 389 23.25 38.29 4.55
CA GLU A 389 22.42 39.48 4.47
C GLU A 389 22.07 40.10 3.10
N ASN A 390 20.75 40.29 2.95
CA ASN A 390 20.07 41.15 1.99
C ASN A 390 20.11 40.72 0.52
N THR A 391 19.14 39.89 0.14
CA THR A 391 18.32 40.23 -1.03
C THR A 391 16.95 39.57 -0.92
N LYS A 392 15.91 40.40 -1.08
CA LYS A 392 14.49 40.03 -1.18
C LYS A 392 14.33 38.70 -1.92
N HIS A 393 13.72 37.71 -1.26
CA HIS A 393 13.16 36.56 -1.93
C HIS A 393 12.37 37.05 -3.15
N LYS A 394 12.87 36.78 -4.35
CA LYS A 394 12.04 36.74 -5.55
C LYS A 394 11.09 35.56 -5.34
N LYS A 395 10.02 35.81 -4.59
CA LYS A 395 8.80 35.02 -4.64
C LYS A 395 8.39 35.06 -6.11
N LEU A 396 8.57 33.96 -6.84
CA LEU A 396 7.99 33.78 -8.17
C LEU A 396 6.47 33.84 -7.97
N SER A 397 5.95 35.06 -8.01
CA SER A 397 4.53 35.35 -7.85
C SER A 397 3.84 34.98 -9.16
N MET A 398 3.30 33.77 -9.24
CA MET A 398 2.28 33.43 -10.24
C MET A 398 0.91 33.89 -9.77
N THR A 399 0.73 35.20 -9.62
CA THR A 399 -0.55 35.79 -9.21
C THR A 399 -1.45 36.03 -10.42
N HIS A 400 -2.70 35.56 -10.31
CA HIS A 400 -3.84 35.60 -11.25
C HIS A 400 -4.06 34.36 -12.13
N VAL A 401 -4.02 33.18 -11.52
CA VAL A 401 -4.65 31.96 -12.04
C VAL A 401 -5.60 31.47 -10.96
N SER A 402 -6.85 31.10 -11.28
CA SER A 402 -7.78 30.50 -10.31
C SER A 402 -7.08 29.37 -9.56
N ASP A 403 -7.02 29.43 -8.23
CA ASP A 403 -6.26 28.48 -7.41
C ASP A 403 -6.60 27.02 -7.76
N GLU A 404 -7.88 26.74 -8.07
CA GLU A 404 -8.39 25.45 -8.57
C GLU A 404 -7.60 24.82 -9.73
N VAL A 405 -7.13 25.62 -10.70
CA VAL A 405 -6.45 25.10 -11.89
C VAL A 405 -4.95 24.96 -11.64
N ARG A 406 -4.40 25.69 -10.67
CA ARG A 406 -3.00 25.55 -10.24
C ARG A 406 -2.77 24.18 -9.60
N HIS A 407 -3.69 23.75 -8.73
CA HIS A 407 -3.56 22.48 -8.03
C HIS A 407 -3.60 21.24 -8.94
N LEU A 408 -4.50 21.20 -9.92
CA LEU A 408 -4.57 20.09 -10.89
C LEU A 408 -3.33 20.03 -11.79
N LEU A 409 -2.82 21.20 -12.18
CA LEU A 409 -1.57 21.34 -12.92
C LEU A 409 -0.38 20.83 -12.10
N ASP A 410 -0.34 21.14 -10.80
CA ASP A 410 0.73 20.73 -9.91
C ASP A 410 0.75 19.20 -9.68
N LEU A 411 -0.43 18.54 -9.67
CA LEU A 411 -0.54 17.08 -9.60
C LEU A 411 -0.07 16.41 -10.91
N PHE A 412 -0.45 16.96 -12.07
CA PHE A 412 0.04 16.49 -13.36
C PHE A 412 1.56 16.61 -13.45
N LEU A 413 2.12 17.77 -13.06
CA LEU A 413 3.57 17.98 -12.98
C LEU A 413 4.23 17.00 -12.02
N TRP A 414 3.66 16.79 -10.83
CA TRP A 414 4.14 15.82 -9.85
C TRP A 414 4.21 14.40 -10.44
N ALA A 415 3.23 13.99 -11.24
CA ALA A 415 3.22 12.69 -11.91
C ALA A 415 4.23 12.58 -13.07
N VAL A 416 4.43 13.66 -13.82
CA VAL A 416 5.39 13.70 -14.94
C VAL A 416 6.83 13.67 -14.44
N VAL A 417 7.19 14.40 -13.38
CA VAL A 417 8.57 14.45 -12.87
C VAL A 417 9.07 13.15 -12.25
N GLN A 418 8.15 12.24 -11.89
CA GLN A 418 8.47 10.90 -11.42
C GLN A 418 8.46 9.83 -12.53
N ASN A 419 8.32 10.23 -13.80
CA ASN A 419 8.22 9.35 -14.96
C ASN A 419 7.09 8.30 -14.84
N ASN A 420 5.94 8.68 -14.27
CA ASN A 420 4.84 7.77 -14.03
C ASN A 420 3.71 7.97 -15.04
N LYS A 421 3.77 7.19 -16.13
CA LYS A 421 2.81 7.26 -17.23
C LYS A 421 1.35 7.12 -16.78
N GLU A 422 1.04 6.10 -15.98
CA GLU A 422 -0.35 5.79 -15.63
C GLU A 422 -1.00 6.88 -14.77
N LEU A 423 -0.30 7.40 -13.75
CA LEU A 423 -0.83 8.52 -12.95
C LEU A 423 -0.88 9.83 -13.75
N ALA A 424 0.09 10.07 -14.63
CA ALA A 424 0.14 11.28 -15.42
C ALA A 424 -0.99 11.33 -16.46
N GLU A 425 -1.41 10.20 -17.02
CA GLU A 425 -2.62 10.11 -17.86
C GLU A 425 -3.89 10.49 -17.09
N ILE A 426 -4.08 9.89 -15.91
CA ILE A 426 -5.25 10.20 -15.05
C ILE A 426 -5.29 11.69 -14.70
N ALA A 427 -4.15 12.30 -14.39
CA ALA A 427 -4.07 13.73 -14.09
C ALA A 427 -4.25 14.61 -15.34
N TRP A 428 -3.79 14.16 -16.51
CA TRP A 428 -3.92 14.89 -17.78
C TRP A 428 -5.37 15.01 -18.23
N GLU A 429 -6.18 13.96 -18.06
CA GLU A 429 -7.61 13.98 -18.35
C GLU A 429 -8.38 15.05 -17.56
N GLN A 430 -7.85 15.45 -16.41
CA GLN A 430 -8.45 16.44 -15.52
C GLN A 430 -7.97 17.89 -15.81
N CYS A 431 -6.98 18.05 -16.69
CA CYS A 431 -6.43 19.35 -17.04
C CYS A 431 -7.40 20.16 -17.94
N ARG A 432 -7.48 21.48 -17.74
CA ARG A 432 -8.28 22.37 -18.61
C ARG A 432 -7.58 22.75 -19.92
N ASP A 433 -6.24 22.75 -19.95
CA ASP A 433 -5.43 23.17 -21.10
C ASP A 433 -4.57 21.99 -21.59
N CYS A 434 -5.24 20.95 -22.10
CA CYS A 434 -4.64 19.64 -22.39
C CYS A 434 -3.50 19.71 -23.42
N MET A 435 -3.64 20.57 -24.44
CA MET A 435 -2.62 20.73 -25.49
C MET A 435 -1.36 21.40 -24.95
N SER A 436 -1.49 22.51 -24.21
CA SER A 436 -0.34 23.17 -23.59
C SER A 436 0.32 22.26 -22.54
N ALA A 437 -0.48 21.51 -21.79
CA ALA A 437 0.01 20.59 -20.78
C ALA A 437 0.82 19.43 -21.37
N ALA A 438 0.34 18.85 -22.47
CA ALA A 438 1.07 17.79 -23.17
C ALA A 438 2.41 18.29 -23.75
N LEU A 439 2.44 19.47 -24.37
CA LEU A 439 3.68 20.06 -24.89
C LEU A 439 4.67 20.42 -23.77
N ALA A 440 4.17 20.95 -22.65
CA ALA A 440 5.01 21.23 -21.49
C ALA A 440 5.58 19.95 -20.86
N ALA A 441 4.79 18.87 -20.78
CA ALA A 441 5.27 17.57 -20.33
C ALA A 441 6.34 17.00 -21.27
N SER A 442 6.14 17.08 -22.59
CA SER A 442 7.16 16.69 -23.60
C SER A 442 8.48 17.43 -23.35
N LYS A 443 8.42 18.76 -23.17
CA LYS A 443 9.60 19.59 -22.87
C LYS A 443 10.31 19.16 -21.59
N ILE A 444 9.56 18.97 -20.50
CA ILE A 444 10.11 18.60 -19.19
C ILE A 444 10.76 17.22 -19.25
N LEU A 445 10.11 16.24 -19.90
CA LEU A 445 10.63 14.89 -20.03
C LEU A 445 11.89 14.82 -20.91
N LYS A 446 11.91 15.50 -22.06
CA LYS A 446 13.10 15.59 -22.93
C LYS A 446 14.29 16.21 -22.20
N THR A 447 14.07 17.33 -21.51
CA THR A 447 15.14 17.99 -20.73
C THR A 447 15.63 17.13 -19.55
N MET A 448 14.75 16.40 -18.87
CA MET A 448 15.17 15.46 -17.82
C MET A 448 15.94 14.25 -18.37
N ALA A 449 15.57 13.75 -19.55
CA ALA A 449 16.25 12.64 -20.23
C ALA A 449 17.67 13.03 -20.67
N GLU A 450 17.86 14.22 -21.25
CA GLU A 450 19.18 14.74 -21.65
C GLU A 450 20.14 14.90 -20.47
N GLU A 451 19.61 15.25 -19.30
CA GLU A 451 20.39 15.50 -18.09
C GLU A 451 20.49 14.27 -17.17
N GLY A 452 19.89 13.14 -17.56
CA GLY A 452 19.91 11.87 -16.84
C GLY A 452 21.27 11.19 -16.90
N SER A 453 21.68 10.55 -15.79
CA SER A 453 22.92 9.75 -15.75
C SER A 453 22.70 8.29 -16.15
N ASP A 454 21.46 7.81 -16.05
CA ASP A 454 21.06 6.45 -16.35
C ASP A 454 20.44 6.40 -17.75
N ALA A 455 20.96 5.52 -18.61
CA ALA A 455 20.54 5.41 -19.99
C ALA A 455 19.14 4.82 -20.12
N ASP A 456 18.80 3.85 -19.24
CA ASP A 456 17.51 3.17 -19.29
C ASP A 456 16.39 4.12 -18.83
N GLU A 457 16.61 4.90 -17.75
CA GLU A 457 15.66 5.93 -17.29
C GLU A 457 15.46 7.04 -18.34
N ALA A 458 16.52 7.42 -19.07
CA ALA A 458 16.46 8.45 -20.11
C ALA A 458 15.66 7.97 -21.34
N GLU A 459 15.81 6.70 -21.72
CA GLU A 459 15.03 6.10 -22.81
C GLU A 459 13.54 6.08 -22.47
N ASP A 460 13.17 5.61 -21.26
CA ASP A 460 11.78 5.60 -20.79
C ASP A 460 11.15 7.01 -20.78
N MET A 461 11.89 8.02 -20.32
CA MET A 461 11.43 9.41 -20.33
C MET A 461 11.24 9.96 -21.76
N GLN A 462 12.13 9.57 -22.68
CA GLN A 462 12.02 9.97 -24.08
C GLN A 462 10.80 9.34 -24.75
N GLU A 463 10.51 8.07 -24.46
CA GLU A 463 9.29 7.41 -24.91
C GLU A 463 8.03 8.11 -24.39
N LEU A 464 8.01 8.46 -23.10
CA LEU A 464 6.89 9.18 -22.50
C LEU A 464 6.73 10.60 -23.08
N ALA A 465 7.83 11.28 -23.39
CA ALA A 465 7.79 12.59 -24.06
C ALA A 465 7.15 12.48 -25.45
N ASN A 466 7.58 11.51 -26.26
CA ASN A 466 7.02 11.24 -27.59
C ASN A 466 5.53 10.86 -27.52
N HIS A 467 5.11 10.20 -26.44
CA HIS A 467 3.72 9.87 -26.17
C HIS A 467 2.87 11.12 -25.92
N TYR A 468 3.36 12.08 -25.12
CA TYR A 468 2.67 13.36 -24.93
C TYR A 468 2.68 14.27 -26.17
N GLU A 469 3.74 14.23 -26.98
CA GLU A 469 3.77 14.92 -28.29
C GLU A 469 2.63 14.39 -29.19
N LYS A 470 2.42 13.06 -29.23
CA LYS A 470 1.30 12.44 -29.98
C LYS A 470 -0.06 12.84 -29.43
N HIS A 471 -0.22 12.96 -28.12
CA HIS A 471 -1.47 13.45 -27.51
C HIS A 471 -1.76 14.90 -27.91
N ALA A 472 -0.76 15.78 -27.88
CA ALA A 472 -0.91 17.16 -28.32
C ALA A 472 -1.34 17.24 -29.80
N ILE A 473 -0.72 16.41 -30.65
CA ILE A 473 -1.09 16.23 -32.07
C ILE A 473 -2.56 15.79 -32.20
N GLY A 474 -2.97 14.76 -31.45
CA GLY A 474 -4.34 14.24 -31.48
C GLY A 474 -5.36 15.33 -31.14
N VAL A 475 -5.17 16.02 -30.01
CA VAL A 475 -6.06 17.10 -29.56
C VAL A 475 -6.12 18.23 -30.58
N PHE A 476 -4.98 18.64 -31.14
CA PHE A 476 -4.97 19.71 -32.15
C PHE A 476 -5.68 19.30 -33.43
N SER A 477 -5.45 18.07 -33.91
CA SER A 477 -6.06 17.56 -35.14
C SER A 477 -7.58 17.52 -35.07
N GLU A 478 -8.15 17.05 -33.95
CA GLU A 478 -9.59 17.07 -33.70
C GLU A 478 -10.16 18.50 -33.63
N CYS A 479 -9.43 19.41 -32.97
CA CYS A 479 -9.82 20.82 -32.92
C CYS A 479 -9.80 21.47 -34.31
N HIS A 480 -8.78 21.17 -35.12
CA HIS A 480 -8.59 21.71 -36.47
C HIS A 480 -9.64 21.19 -37.45
N ASN A 481 -9.98 19.89 -37.37
CA ASN A 481 -11.05 19.28 -38.16
C ASN A 481 -12.43 19.88 -37.83
N SER A 482 -12.61 20.37 -36.60
CA SER A 482 -13.86 20.99 -36.16
C SER A 482 -13.99 22.45 -36.60
N ASP A 483 -12.95 23.27 -36.39
CA ASP A 483 -12.92 24.69 -36.77
C ASP A 483 -11.46 25.14 -36.95
N GLU A 484 -11.04 25.32 -38.20
CA GLU A 484 -9.67 25.68 -38.55
C GLU A 484 -9.25 27.03 -37.94
N GLU A 485 -10.10 28.06 -38.01
CA GLU A 485 -9.78 29.40 -37.52
C GLU A 485 -9.65 29.45 -35.99
N ARG A 486 -10.52 28.73 -35.27
CA ARG A 486 -10.43 28.64 -33.80
C ARG A 486 -9.22 27.83 -33.36
N ALA A 487 -8.91 26.73 -34.06
CA ALA A 487 -7.73 25.93 -33.77
C ALA A 487 -6.44 26.73 -33.96
N GLN A 488 -6.36 27.56 -35.02
CA GLN A 488 -5.25 28.48 -35.21
C GLN A 488 -5.10 29.50 -34.06
N LYS A 489 -6.21 30.07 -33.59
CA LYS A 489 -6.20 30.97 -32.42
C LYS A 489 -5.70 30.27 -31.16
N LEU A 490 -5.98 28.98 -31.00
CA LEU A 490 -5.52 28.18 -29.86
C LEU A 490 -3.98 28.06 -29.81
N LEU A 491 -3.31 27.95 -30.95
CA LEU A 491 -1.84 27.85 -31.03
C LEU A 491 -1.12 29.12 -30.57
N VAL A 492 -1.70 30.29 -30.86
CA VAL A 492 -1.12 31.61 -30.58
C VAL A 492 -1.61 32.18 -29.25
N ARG A 493 -2.67 31.60 -28.66
CA ARG A 493 -3.18 32.03 -27.35
C ARG A 493 -2.10 31.85 -26.28
N ALA A 494 -1.83 32.92 -25.53
CA ALA A 494 -1.00 32.85 -24.34
C ALA A 494 -1.76 32.11 -23.22
N SER A 495 -1.22 30.98 -22.77
CA SER A 495 -1.80 30.23 -21.67
C SER A 495 -1.39 30.85 -20.33
N PRO A 496 -2.34 31.27 -19.47
CA PRO A 496 -1.99 31.81 -18.15
C PRO A 496 -1.42 30.74 -17.21
N PHE A 497 -1.65 29.45 -17.50
CA PHE A 497 -1.23 28.32 -16.68
C PHE A 497 0.26 27.99 -16.85
N TRP A 498 0.82 28.26 -18.03
CA TRP A 498 2.21 27.92 -18.38
C TRP A 498 3.08 29.16 -18.57
N GLY A 499 2.99 30.13 -17.64
CA GLY A 499 3.84 31.32 -17.64
C GLY A 499 3.58 32.29 -18.79
N ARG A 500 2.33 32.37 -19.29
CA ARG A 500 1.92 33.20 -20.43
C ARG A 500 2.65 32.86 -21.73
N THR A 501 3.09 31.61 -21.89
CA THR A 501 3.67 31.09 -23.12
C THR A 501 2.57 30.63 -24.09
N THR A 502 2.91 30.54 -25.38
CA THR A 502 2.03 30.01 -26.42
C THR A 502 2.36 28.55 -26.70
N CYS A 503 1.38 27.78 -27.20
CA CYS A 503 1.59 26.38 -27.54
C CYS A 503 2.70 26.22 -28.59
N LEU A 504 2.75 27.13 -29.58
CA LEU A 504 3.79 27.12 -30.60
C LEU A 504 5.19 27.33 -29.99
N ARG A 505 5.31 28.22 -29.00
CA ARG A 505 6.59 28.45 -28.31
C ARG A 505 7.01 27.26 -27.48
N LEU A 506 6.08 26.61 -26.79
CA LEU A 506 6.36 25.38 -26.04
C LEU A 506 6.84 24.26 -26.96
N ALA A 507 6.16 24.04 -28.08
CA ALA A 507 6.55 23.01 -29.06
C ALA A 507 7.94 23.28 -29.68
N LEU A 508 8.25 24.54 -29.99
CA LEU A 508 9.57 24.93 -30.52
C LEU A 508 10.69 24.76 -29.47
N GLU A 509 10.43 25.13 -28.22
CA GLU A 509 11.39 24.98 -27.13
C GLU A 509 11.58 23.50 -26.70
N ALA A 510 10.66 22.61 -27.06
CA ALA A 510 10.70 21.17 -26.81
C ALA A 510 11.27 20.34 -27.98
N ASP A 511 11.60 20.99 -29.10
CA ASP A 511 11.96 20.33 -30.37
C ASP A 511 10.91 19.27 -30.82
N ASP A 512 9.61 19.59 -30.67
CA ASP A 512 8.49 18.74 -31.07
C ASP A 512 8.24 18.81 -32.59
N LYS A 513 9.13 18.17 -33.36
CA LYS A 513 9.13 18.22 -34.83
C LYS A 513 7.84 17.69 -35.45
N SER A 514 7.24 16.65 -34.87
CA SER A 514 6.03 16.02 -35.43
C SER A 514 4.82 16.92 -35.22
N PHE A 515 4.76 17.62 -34.07
CA PHE A 515 3.71 18.60 -33.79
C PHE A 515 3.81 19.81 -34.74
N VAL A 516 5.02 20.36 -34.92
CA VAL A 516 5.23 21.52 -35.79
C VAL A 516 4.97 21.18 -37.26
N ALA A 517 5.24 19.94 -37.69
CA ALA A 517 5.00 19.48 -39.06
C ALA A 517 3.51 19.31 -39.42
N GLN A 518 2.58 19.43 -38.48
CA GLN A 518 1.15 19.30 -38.76
C GLN A 518 0.65 20.35 -39.75
N SER A 519 -0.23 19.95 -40.67
CA SER A 519 -0.77 20.80 -41.74
C SER A 519 -1.42 22.08 -41.21
N GLY A 520 -2.22 22.00 -40.13
CA GLY A 520 -2.86 23.16 -39.53
C GLY A 520 -1.87 24.16 -38.91
N VAL A 521 -0.75 23.67 -38.35
CA VAL A 521 0.33 24.52 -37.84
C VAL A 521 1.09 25.18 -39.00
N GLN A 522 1.39 24.42 -40.05
CA GLN A 522 2.04 24.93 -41.26
C GLN A 522 1.18 25.97 -41.99
N ALA A 523 -0.14 25.78 -42.04
CA ALA A 523 -1.08 26.75 -42.59
C ALA A 523 -1.05 28.07 -41.81
N LEU A 524 -1.03 28.00 -40.47
CA LEU A 524 -0.89 29.18 -39.62
C LEU A 524 0.47 29.89 -39.84
N LEU A 525 1.57 29.14 -39.90
CA LEU A 525 2.90 29.72 -40.16
C LEU A 525 2.96 30.39 -41.53
N THR A 526 2.37 29.78 -42.55
CA THR A 526 2.26 30.35 -43.90
C THR A 526 1.44 31.64 -43.89
N GLN A 527 0.35 31.66 -43.13
CA GLN A 527 -0.49 32.85 -42.97
C GLN A 527 0.23 33.97 -42.23
N ILE A 528 0.98 33.66 -41.16
CA ILE A 528 1.83 34.63 -40.45
C ILE A 528 2.91 35.18 -41.39
N TRP A 529 3.51 34.34 -42.22
CA TRP A 529 4.52 34.73 -43.21
C TRP A 529 3.96 35.66 -44.30
N CYS A 530 2.76 35.37 -44.82
CA CYS A 530 2.11 36.19 -45.85
C CYS A 530 1.54 37.52 -45.34
N GLY A 531 1.30 37.65 -44.02
CA GLY A 531 0.79 38.88 -43.42
C GLY A 531 -0.62 39.23 -43.91
N GLU A 532 -0.82 40.48 -44.37
CA GLU A 532 -2.10 40.96 -44.92
C GLU A 532 -2.34 40.49 -46.37
N LEU A 533 -1.34 39.90 -47.03
CA LEU A 533 -1.52 39.34 -48.36
C LEU A 533 -2.18 37.96 -48.25
N SER A 534 -3.11 37.68 -49.17
CA SER A 534 -3.69 36.34 -49.29
C SER A 534 -2.62 35.32 -49.71
N VAL A 535 -2.70 34.11 -49.14
CA VAL A 535 -1.81 32.97 -49.43
C VAL A 535 -1.92 32.49 -50.88
N ILE A 536 -2.98 32.88 -51.58
CA ILE A 536 -3.24 32.49 -52.98
C ILE A 536 -2.28 33.20 -53.96
N ASN A 537 -1.60 34.27 -53.53
CA ASN A 537 -0.72 35.04 -54.41
C ASN A 537 0.56 34.25 -54.75
N PRO A 538 0.83 33.96 -56.03
CA PRO A 538 2.08 33.31 -56.42
C PRO A 538 3.27 34.27 -56.28
N VAL A 539 4.44 33.73 -55.93
CA VAL A 539 5.67 34.49 -55.61
C VAL A 539 6.05 35.51 -56.69
N TRP A 540 5.92 35.15 -57.96
CA TRP A 540 6.27 36.04 -59.08
C TRP A 540 5.40 37.32 -59.14
N ARG A 541 4.13 37.27 -58.71
CA ARG A 541 3.28 38.47 -58.65
C ARG A 541 3.77 39.43 -57.58
N VAL A 542 4.18 38.90 -56.42
CA VAL A 542 4.75 39.69 -55.33
C VAL A 542 6.05 40.38 -55.79
N LEU A 543 6.92 39.65 -56.50
CA LEU A 543 8.18 40.20 -57.04
C LEU A 543 7.94 41.33 -58.06
N ILE A 544 6.94 41.19 -58.94
CA ILE A 544 6.60 42.25 -59.90
C ILE A 544 6.10 43.52 -59.18
N CYS A 545 5.27 43.37 -58.13
CA CYS A 545 4.82 44.51 -57.32
C CYS A 545 5.94 45.16 -56.51
N MET A 546 7.00 44.42 -56.13
CA MET A 546 8.18 45.02 -55.49
C MET A 546 8.95 45.93 -56.45
N VAL A 547 8.98 45.62 -57.75
CA VAL A 547 9.65 46.45 -58.77
C VAL A 547 8.77 47.59 -59.26
N PHE A 548 7.46 47.35 -59.40
CA PHE A 548 6.47 48.34 -59.87
C PHE A 548 5.39 48.57 -58.81
N PHE A 549 5.72 49.41 -57.83
CA PHE A 549 4.86 49.73 -56.68
C PHE A 549 3.39 50.13 -57.03
N PRO A 550 3.11 50.90 -58.12
CA PRO A 550 1.74 51.28 -58.44
C PRO A 550 0.79 50.10 -58.72
N LEU A 551 1.31 48.92 -59.10
CA LEU A 551 0.51 47.71 -59.37
C LEU A 551 -0.19 47.17 -58.12
N ILE A 552 0.24 47.58 -56.92
CA ILE A 552 -0.44 47.20 -55.67
C ILE A 552 -1.87 47.75 -55.64
N TYR A 553 -2.09 48.96 -56.18
CA TYR A 553 -3.40 49.62 -56.17
C TYR A 553 -4.34 49.14 -57.29
N THR A 554 -3.86 48.33 -58.23
CA THR A 554 -4.65 47.89 -59.40
C THR A 554 -5.36 46.55 -59.19
N GLY A 555 -5.38 46.03 -57.95
CA GLY A 555 -5.96 44.71 -57.63
C GLY A 555 -5.14 43.52 -58.14
N PHE A 556 -3.87 43.74 -58.52
CA PHE A 556 -2.97 42.69 -59.02
C PHE A 556 -2.57 41.68 -57.93
N LEU A 557 -2.51 42.14 -56.67
CA LEU A 557 -2.35 41.32 -55.47
C LEU A 557 -3.68 41.21 -54.73
N VAL A 558 -3.99 40.00 -54.25
CA VAL A 558 -5.16 39.74 -53.41
C VAL A 558 -4.79 39.97 -51.95
N PHE A 559 -5.51 40.86 -51.28
CA PHE A 559 -5.38 41.09 -49.83
C PHE A 559 -6.45 40.32 -49.07
N ARG A 560 -6.20 40.08 -47.78
CA ARG A 560 -7.08 39.30 -46.90
C ARG A 560 -8.29 40.10 -46.42
#